data_AF-A0A540KL57-F1
#
_entry.id   AF-A0A540KL57-F1
#
_cell.length_a   1.000
_cell.length_b   1.000
_cell.length_c   1.000
_cell.angle_alpha   90.00
_cell.angle_beta   90.00
_cell.angle_gamma   90.00
#
_symmetry.space_group_name_H-M   'P 1'
#
loop_
_entity.id
_entity.type
_entity.pdbx_description
1 polymer ?
#
loop_
_entity_poly.entity_id
_entity_poly.type
_entity_poly.pdbx_seq_one_letter_code
_entity_poly.pdbx_strand_id
1 'polypeptide(L)'
;MDYSSEDESDISDSEIHEYKDKPYEQLREGKNKVRGPNGTLRCPFCAGKKKQDYKFKDLLQHASGVAKGSALRNAKQKANHLALALYLENDLASEGDQIQRPTLPAPVAQQEKQEDLYVWPWTGIVVNIVSQPKDGKDLLDSGYWMRKFSKYKPSEVRTLCNEGNPAACAVVYFSKDWNGFGNATDFEKTFETDCQSKKDWNARKEQPGSSIYGWCARADDYHSQGQIGEFLRKTGELRTVSDIVQEAARKRNDVVASLANEIDMTNENLDELRYKYNERTLSLSRMLEEKDRLHNDFVKETRKMQQMARNNFQRILEEQEKLNYELESKKKKLDSWSKELNKREALTERERQKLDEDKKKSIRCISVCYPCILAVSYK
;
A
#
# COMPACT_ATOMS: atom_id res chain seq x y z
N MET A 1 -44.67 16.10 -7.31
CA MET A 1 -44.40 16.77 -8.60
C MET A 1 -43.77 18.09 -8.19
N ASP A 2 -42.46 18.28 -8.30
CA ASP A 2 -41.66 18.20 -9.52
C ASP A 2 -40.53 17.17 -9.51
N TYR A 3 -40.43 16.44 -10.62
CA TYR A 3 -39.27 15.68 -11.05
C TYR A 3 -38.33 16.65 -11.80
N SER A 4 -37.11 16.84 -11.32
CA SER A 4 -36.01 17.35 -12.17
C SER A 4 -35.05 16.21 -12.42
N SER A 5 -35.35 15.48 -13.50
CA SER A 5 -34.50 14.47 -14.11
C SER A 5 -33.40 15.21 -14.88
N GLU A 6 -32.28 15.50 -14.22
CA GLU A 6 -31.05 15.89 -14.94
C GLU A 6 -30.30 14.62 -15.34
N ASP A 7 -30.30 14.42 -16.64
CA ASP A 7 -29.51 13.53 -17.50
C ASP A 7 -28.12 13.18 -16.89
N GLU A 8 -27.99 11.99 -16.30
CA GLU A 8 -26.70 11.42 -15.89
C GLU A 8 -26.05 10.77 -17.11
N SER A 9 -25.40 11.61 -17.93
CA SER A 9 -24.55 11.13 -19.02
C SER A 9 -23.26 10.53 -18.45
N ASP A 10 -23.06 9.23 -18.61
CA ASP A 10 -21.82 8.53 -18.27
C ASP A 10 -20.66 9.05 -19.13
N ILE A 11 -19.83 9.93 -18.55
CA ILE A 11 -18.65 10.51 -19.19
C ILE A 11 -17.52 9.45 -19.24
N SER A 12 -17.00 9.19 -20.44
CA SER A 12 -15.91 8.23 -20.69
C SER A 12 -14.55 8.80 -20.24
N ASP A 13 -13.59 7.93 -19.87
CA ASP A 13 -12.21 8.33 -19.52
C ASP A 13 -11.50 9.11 -20.67
N SER A 14 -11.99 8.98 -21.92
CA SER A 14 -11.50 9.72 -23.09
C SER A 14 -11.98 11.18 -23.17
N GLU A 15 -13.01 11.57 -22.41
CA GLU A 15 -13.64 12.92 -22.45
C GLU A 15 -13.18 13.81 -21.28
N ILE A 16 -12.32 13.30 -20.40
CA ILE A 16 -11.77 14.02 -19.24
C ILE A 16 -11.00 15.29 -19.66
N HIS A 17 -10.35 15.27 -20.84
CA HIS A 17 -9.63 16.42 -21.35
C HIS A 17 -10.53 17.54 -21.87
N GLU A 18 -11.76 17.25 -22.30
CA GLU A 18 -12.75 18.25 -22.74
C GLU A 18 -13.56 18.81 -21.55
N TYR A 19 -13.72 18.04 -20.47
CA TYR A 19 -14.48 18.47 -19.28
C TYR A 19 -13.69 19.30 -18.26
N LYS A 20 -12.39 19.55 -18.46
CA LYS A 20 -11.56 20.33 -17.52
C LYS A 20 -11.75 21.85 -17.66
N ASP A 21 -12.23 22.33 -18.81
CA ASP A 21 -12.21 23.77 -19.13
C ASP A 21 -13.22 24.56 -18.29
N LYS A 22 -14.44 24.04 -18.14
CA LYS A 22 -15.49 24.64 -17.30
C LYS A 22 -15.08 24.79 -15.82
N PRO A 23 -14.55 23.75 -15.13
CA PRO A 23 -14.04 23.92 -13.76
C PRO A 23 -12.79 24.79 -13.69
N TYR A 24 -11.94 24.84 -14.73
CA TYR A 24 -10.79 25.73 -14.80
C TYR A 24 -11.21 27.21 -14.85
N GLU A 25 -12.19 27.56 -15.69
CA GLU A 25 -12.76 28.91 -15.75
C GLU A 25 -13.40 29.31 -14.41
N GLN A 26 -14.13 28.40 -13.76
CA GLN A 26 -14.72 28.66 -12.44
C GLN A 26 -13.67 28.93 -11.34
N LEU A 27 -12.46 28.36 -11.45
CA LEU A 27 -11.35 28.65 -10.56
C LEU A 27 -10.77 30.04 -10.84
N ARG A 28 -10.60 30.42 -12.11
CA ARG A 28 -10.12 31.76 -12.54
C ARG A 28 -11.09 32.87 -12.18
N GLU A 29 -12.39 32.63 -12.30
CA GLU A 29 -13.46 33.55 -11.89
C GLU A 29 -13.64 33.64 -10.36
N GLY A 30 -12.92 32.84 -9.58
CA GLY A 30 -12.98 32.85 -8.12
C GLY A 30 -14.26 32.24 -7.51
N LYS A 31 -15.10 31.58 -8.33
CA LYS A 31 -16.29 30.84 -7.86
C LYS A 31 -15.90 29.68 -6.94
N ASN A 32 -14.81 29.00 -7.26
CA ASN A 32 -14.21 27.94 -6.44
C ASN A 32 -12.93 28.47 -5.74
N LYS A 33 -13.03 28.80 -4.44
CA LYS A 33 -11.92 29.42 -3.71
C LYS A 33 -10.83 28.40 -3.34
N VAL A 34 -9.64 28.56 -3.91
CA VAL A 34 -8.45 27.73 -3.62
C VAL A 34 -7.62 28.31 -2.47
N ARG A 35 -7.55 29.64 -2.34
CA ARG A 35 -6.78 30.34 -1.29
C ARG A 35 -7.70 30.72 -0.12
N GLY A 36 -7.31 30.30 1.08
CA GLY A 36 -7.96 30.68 2.34
C GLY A 36 -7.49 32.05 2.87
N PRO A 37 -8.19 32.60 3.87
CA PRO A 37 -7.90 33.93 4.44
C PRO A 37 -6.50 34.04 5.09
N ASN A 38 -5.88 32.92 5.46
CA ASN A 38 -4.56 32.88 6.11
C ASN A 38 -3.42 32.54 5.14
N GLY A 39 -3.66 32.60 3.82
CA GLY A 39 -2.67 32.21 2.81
C GLY A 39 -2.50 30.69 2.63
N THR A 40 -3.27 29.87 3.35
CA THR A 40 -3.30 28.41 3.17
C THR A 40 -4.07 28.02 1.91
N LEU A 41 -3.60 26.99 1.20
CA LEU A 41 -4.25 26.52 -0.01
C LEU A 41 -5.10 25.28 0.27
N ARG A 42 -6.26 25.16 -0.38
CA ARG A 42 -7.18 24.04 -0.20
C ARG A 42 -7.74 23.57 -1.54
N CYS A 43 -8.01 22.27 -1.64
CA CYS A 43 -8.70 21.69 -2.78
C CYS A 43 -10.22 21.93 -2.64
N PRO A 44 -10.87 22.69 -3.54
CA PRO A 44 -12.31 22.95 -3.47
C PRO A 44 -13.16 21.73 -3.84
N PHE A 45 -12.58 20.71 -4.48
CA PHE A 45 -13.29 19.54 -5.00
C PHE A 45 -13.27 18.33 -4.05
N CYS A 46 -12.58 18.44 -2.91
CA CYS A 46 -12.49 17.39 -1.90
C CYS A 46 -13.28 17.77 -0.63
N ALA A 47 -14.60 17.64 -0.68
CA ALA A 47 -15.45 17.81 0.50
C ALA A 47 -15.40 16.56 1.40
N GLY A 48 -14.86 16.70 2.62
CA GLY A 48 -15.10 15.73 3.71
C GLY A 48 -13.94 14.82 4.12
N LYS A 49 -12.83 14.74 3.39
CA LYS A 49 -11.65 13.96 3.82
C LYS A 49 -10.58 14.86 4.43
N LYS A 50 -10.82 15.27 5.69
CA LYS A 50 -9.94 16.09 6.57
C LYS A 50 -9.50 17.44 5.96
N LYS A 51 -9.80 18.53 6.67
CA LYS A 51 -9.31 19.90 6.39
C LYS A 51 -7.77 19.89 6.42
N GLN A 52 -7.11 19.65 5.29
CA GLN A 52 -5.67 19.81 5.15
C GLN A 52 -5.42 21.17 4.50
N ASP A 53 -4.80 22.06 5.26
CA ASP A 53 -4.18 23.24 4.72
C ASP A 53 -2.91 22.78 4.00
N TYR A 54 -2.88 22.94 2.68
CA TYR A 54 -1.76 22.51 1.82
C TYR A 54 -0.79 23.67 1.59
N LYS A 55 0.50 23.35 1.48
CA LYS A 55 1.46 24.22 0.79
C LYS A 55 1.28 24.09 -0.73
N PHE A 56 1.80 25.03 -1.50
CA PHE A 56 1.66 25.04 -2.97
C PHE A 56 2.08 23.72 -3.62
N LYS A 57 3.29 23.24 -3.29
CA LYS A 57 3.81 21.96 -3.83
C LYS A 57 2.92 20.77 -3.46
N ASP A 58 2.44 20.74 -2.21
CA ASP A 58 1.61 19.64 -1.70
C ASP A 58 0.23 19.62 -2.36
N LEU A 59 -0.37 20.80 -2.58
CA LEU A 59 -1.65 20.92 -3.27
C LEU A 59 -1.53 20.53 -4.74
N LEU A 60 -0.45 20.94 -5.40
CA LEU A 60 -0.20 20.59 -6.80
C LEU A 60 -0.01 19.07 -6.94
N GLN A 61 0.78 18.45 -6.06
CA GLN A 61 0.96 17.00 -6.04
C GLN A 61 -0.37 16.27 -5.77
N HIS A 62 -1.19 16.78 -4.85
CA HIS A 62 -2.52 16.24 -4.60
C HIS A 62 -3.42 16.31 -5.86
N ALA A 63 -3.52 17.48 -6.49
CA ALA A 63 -4.37 17.69 -7.66
C ALA A 63 -3.92 16.79 -8.84
N SER A 64 -2.63 16.78 -9.14
CA SER A 64 -2.04 15.95 -10.20
C SER A 64 -2.16 14.45 -9.90
N GLY A 65 -1.98 14.04 -8.65
CA GLY A 65 -2.12 12.64 -8.23
C GLY A 65 -3.57 12.15 -8.29
N VAL A 66 -4.55 13.00 -7.99
CA VAL A 66 -5.97 12.66 -8.13
C VAL A 66 -6.38 12.59 -9.60
N ALA A 67 -5.89 13.50 -10.44
CA ALA A 67 -6.16 13.51 -11.88
C ALA A 67 -5.62 12.26 -12.59
N LYS A 68 -4.42 11.78 -12.21
CA LYS A 68 -3.76 10.59 -12.78
C LYS A 68 -4.10 9.28 -12.06
N GLY A 69 -4.93 9.33 -11.03
CA GLY A 69 -5.22 8.20 -10.15
C GLY A 69 -6.12 7.13 -10.77
N SER A 70 -6.38 6.07 -9.99
CA SER A 70 -7.13 4.85 -10.37
C SER A 70 -8.37 5.06 -11.25
N ALA A 71 -8.56 4.15 -12.21
CA ALA A 71 -9.73 4.05 -13.10
C ALA A 71 -11.08 3.93 -12.36
N LEU A 72 -11.09 3.57 -11.07
CA LEU A 72 -12.29 3.46 -10.24
C LEU A 72 -12.84 4.82 -9.74
N ARG A 73 -12.13 5.93 -9.99
CA ARG A 73 -12.59 7.27 -9.58
C ARG A 73 -13.43 7.92 -10.67
N ASN A 74 -14.52 8.57 -10.25
CA ASN A 74 -15.46 9.29 -11.13
C ASN A 74 -14.71 10.26 -12.06
N ALA A 75 -14.98 10.19 -13.37
CA ALA A 75 -14.40 11.01 -14.42
C ALA A 75 -14.54 12.52 -14.14
N LYS A 76 -15.70 12.96 -13.61
CA LYS A 76 -15.95 14.35 -13.18
C LYS A 76 -14.99 14.81 -12.09
N GLN A 77 -14.65 13.92 -11.15
CA GLN A 77 -13.67 14.23 -10.10
C GLN A 77 -12.25 14.32 -10.67
N LYS A 78 -11.87 13.44 -11.60
CA LYS A 78 -10.57 13.52 -12.28
C LYS A 78 -10.42 14.82 -13.07
N ALA A 79 -11.44 15.20 -13.85
CA ALA A 79 -11.45 16.46 -14.62
C ALA A 79 -11.33 17.71 -13.73
N ASN A 80 -12.06 17.76 -12.61
CA ASN A 80 -11.97 18.86 -11.64
C ASN A 80 -10.57 19.01 -11.03
N HIS A 81 -9.91 17.89 -10.70
CA HIS A 81 -8.55 17.92 -10.14
C HIS A 81 -7.49 18.22 -11.18
N LEU A 82 -7.70 17.80 -12.44
CA LEU A 82 -6.86 18.21 -13.56
C LEU A 82 -6.94 19.72 -13.81
N ALA A 83 -8.14 20.30 -13.75
CA ALA A 83 -8.35 21.74 -13.84
C ALA A 83 -7.66 22.50 -12.69
N LEU A 84 -7.70 21.96 -11.47
CA LEU A 84 -7.00 22.54 -10.32
C LEU A 84 -5.48 22.56 -10.49
N ALA A 85 -4.90 21.47 -11.02
CA ALA A 85 -3.46 21.39 -11.27
C ALA A 85 -3.01 22.44 -12.29
N LEU A 86 -3.75 22.58 -13.39
CA LEU A 86 -3.48 23.61 -14.42
C LEU A 86 -3.59 25.03 -13.86
N TYR A 87 -4.59 25.31 -13.01
CA TYR A 87 -4.74 26.61 -12.37
C TYR A 87 -3.59 26.94 -11.40
N LEU A 88 -3.09 25.93 -10.68
CA LEU A 88 -1.94 26.09 -9.80
C LEU A 88 -0.66 26.39 -10.59
N GLU A 89 -0.44 25.68 -11.70
CA GLU A 89 0.75 25.83 -12.54
C GLU A 89 0.75 27.12 -13.36
N ASN A 90 -0.39 27.53 -13.92
CA ASN A 90 -0.46 28.64 -14.87
C ASN A 90 -0.76 29.98 -14.18
N ASP A 91 -1.76 30.00 -13.31
CA ASP A 91 -2.28 31.26 -12.75
C ASP A 91 -1.67 31.56 -11.38
N LEU A 92 -1.50 30.55 -10.50
CA LEU A 92 -0.95 30.78 -9.14
C LEU A 92 0.58 30.73 -9.04
N ALA A 93 1.28 30.09 -9.99
CA ALA A 93 2.75 30.12 -10.02
C ALA A 93 3.29 31.50 -10.47
N SER A 94 2.51 32.24 -11.25
CA SER A 94 2.88 33.58 -11.76
C SER A 94 2.57 34.71 -10.76
N GLU A 95 1.59 34.52 -9.87
CA GLU A 95 1.21 35.47 -8.80
C GLU A 95 2.26 35.63 -7.68
N GLY A 96 3.29 34.77 -7.65
CA GLY A 96 4.40 34.85 -6.69
C GLY A 96 5.36 36.03 -6.89
N ASP A 97 5.32 36.68 -8.06
CA ASP A 97 6.30 37.69 -8.47
C ASP A 97 5.80 39.14 -8.36
N GLN A 98 4.55 39.39 -7.95
CA GLN A 98 3.97 40.75 -7.95
C GLN A 98 3.63 41.36 -6.59
N ILE A 99 3.95 40.71 -5.46
CA ILE A 99 3.70 41.31 -4.14
C ILE A 99 5.01 41.54 -3.39
N GLN A 100 5.43 42.80 -3.44
CA GLN A 100 6.41 43.51 -2.60
C GLN A 100 7.89 43.30 -2.93
N ARG A 101 8.43 44.26 -3.68
CA ARG A 101 9.86 44.61 -3.70
C ARG A 101 10.09 45.73 -2.67
N PRO A 102 10.68 45.47 -1.49
CA PRO A 102 11.28 46.53 -0.70
C PRO A 102 12.60 46.93 -1.38
N THR A 103 12.79 48.23 -1.51
CA THR A 103 14.01 48.86 -2.03
C THR A 103 15.25 48.35 -1.27
N LEU A 104 16.19 47.73 -1.98
CA LEU A 104 17.51 47.35 -1.47
C LEU A 104 18.30 48.60 -1.05
N PRO A 105 18.85 48.67 0.18
CA PRO A 105 19.95 49.58 0.46
C PRO A 105 21.22 49.10 -0.27
N ALA A 106 22.04 50.06 -0.71
CA ALA A 106 23.31 49.83 -1.37
C ALA A 106 24.22 48.85 -0.60
N PRO A 107 25.04 48.05 -1.30
CA PRO A 107 25.92 47.08 -0.67
C PRO A 107 26.97 47.82 0.16
N VAL A 108 26.80 47.80 1.47
CA VAL A 108 27.91 48.07 2.40
C VAL A 108 28.92 46.97 2.16
N ALA A 109 30.15 47.35 1.79
CA ALA A 109 31.25 46.42 1.62
C ALA A 109 31.28 45.47 2.82
N GLN A 110 30.90 44.21 2.59
CA GLN A 110 31.16 43.15 3.54
C GLN A 110 32.68 43.06 3.61
N GLN A 111 33.27 43.62 4.66
CA GLN A 111 34.58 43.18 5.09
C GLN A 111 34.44 41.66 5.24
N GLU A 112 35.08 40.90 4.34
CA GLU A 112 35.25 39.47 4.49
C GLU A 112 35.90 39.26 5.86
N LYS A 113 35.07 38.96 6.86
CA LYS A 113 35.53 38.54 8.17
C LYS A 113 36.29 37.26 7.87
N GLN A 114 37.62 37.29 7.98
CA GLN A 114 38.41 36.07 7.93
C GLN A 114 37.75 35.07 8.87
N GLU A 115 37.28 33.95 8.34
CA GLU A 115 36.58 32.96 9.13
C GLU A 115 37.53 32.42 10.20
N ASP A 116 37.10 32.44 11.45
CA ASP A 116 37.90 31.94 12.56
C ASP A 116 38.18 30.45 12.34
N LEU A 117 39.45 30.13 12.11
CA LEU A 117 39.94 28.77 11.98
C LEU A 117 40.31 28.22 13.35
N TYR A 118 39.72 27.09 13.70
CA TYR A 118 39.93 26.38 14.95
C TYR A 118 40.74 25.12 14.69
N VAL A 119 41.56 24.73 15.66
CA VAL A 119 42.13 23.38 15.65
C VAL A 119 41.04 22.40 16.08
N TRP A 120 40.77 21.42 15.22
CA TRP A 120 39.79 20.35 15.38
C TRP A 120 40.48 19.02 15.71
N PRO A 121 40.00 18.24 16.69
CA PRO A 121 38.89 18.51 17.62
C PRO A 121 39.11 19.77 18.43
N TRP A 122 38.05 20.39 18.95
CA TRP A 122 38.16 21.62 19.74
C TRP A 122 39.26 21.47 20.79
N THR A 123 40.27 22.32 20.71
CA THR A 123 41.51 22.18 21.48
C THR A 123 41.78 23.44 22.28
N GLY A 124 42.09 23.30 23.55
CA GLY A 124 42.61 24.34 24.43
C GLY A 124 44.12 24.20 24.61
N ILE A 125 44.80 25.33 24.78
CA ILE A 125 46.23 25.40 25.08
C ILE A 125 46.38 26.04 26.45
N VAL A 126 47.25 25.48 27.28
CA VAL A 126 47.69 26.04 28.57
C VAL A 126 49.20 26.17 28.55
N VAL A 127 49.71 27.33 28.91
CA VAL A 127 51.15 27.61 28.98
C VAL A 127 51.55 28.10 30.37
N ASN A 128 52.88 28.20 30.58
CA ASN A 128 53.51 28.62 31.82
C ASN A 128 53.25 27.67 33.01
N ILE A 129 53.27 26.35 32.74
CA ILE A 129 53.19 25.34 33.78
C ILE A 129 54.59 25.21 34.41
N VAL A 130 54.85 25.96 35.47
CA VAL A 130 56.14 25.97 36.17
C VAL A 130 56.04 25.18 37.47
N SER A 131 56.97 24.26 37.70
CA SER A 131 57.05 23.48 38.94
C SER A 131 57.52 24.34 40.11
N GLN A 132 56.74 24.39 41.19
CA GLN A 132 57.28 24.82 42.48
C GLN A 132 58.05 23.67 43.14
N PRO A 133 59.17 23.95 43.86
CA PRO A 133 60.07 22.92 44.39
C PRO A 133 59.44 21.99 45.46
N LYS A 134 58.17 22.17 45.85
CA LYS A 134 57.45 21.30 46.80
C LYS A 134 56.56 20.22 46.16
N ASP A 135 56.25 20.32 44.86
CA ASP A 135 55.23 19.48 44.19
C ASP A 135 55.79 18.56 43.09
N GLY A 136 57.07 18.19 43.21
CA GLY A 136 57.94 17.71 42.12
C GLY A 136 57.58 16.41 41.35
N LYS A 137 56.38 15.84 41.48
CA LYS A 137 55.94 14.69 40.68
C LYS A 137 54.54 14.82 40.03
N ASP A 138 53.70 15.75 40.47
CA ASP A 138 52.28 15.77 40.05
C ASP A 138 51.99 16.75 38.88
N LEU A 139 52.91 17.64 38.53
CA LEU A 139 52.64 18.73 37.56
C LEU A 139 52.80 18.35 36.08
N LEU A 140 53.53 17.26 35.79
CA LEU A 140 53.51 16.62 34.46
C LEU A 140 52.45 15.52 34.37
N ASP A 141 51.71 15.25 35.45
CA ASP A 141 50.66 14.25 35.41
C ASP A 141 49.45 14.79 34.66
N SER A 142 49.18 14.22 33.48
CA SER A 142 47.94 14.43 32.74
C SER A 142 46.69 14.24 33.60
N GLY A 143 46.72 13.34 34.59
CA GLY A 143 45.63 13.09 35.53
C GLY A 143 45.32 14.27 36.45
N TYR A 144 46.35 14.98 36.92
CA TYR A 144 46.18 16.22 37.69
C TYR A 144 45.46 17.29 36.84
N TRP A 145 45.91 17.50 35.61
CA TRP A 145 45.32 18.54 34.73
C TRP A 145 43.90 18.18 34.29
N MET A 146 43.62 16.91 34.05
CA MET A 146 42.25 16.42 33.82
C MET A 146 41.33 16.76 35.00
N ARG A 147 41.80 16.57 36.24
CA ARG A 147 41.02 16.91 37.44
C ARG A 147 40.85 18.42 37.60
N LYS A 148 41.92 19.19 37.39
CA LYS A 148 41.91 20.66 37.50
C LYS A 148 40.94 21.31 36.51
N PHE A 149 40.89 20.78 35.28
CA PHE A 149 40.00 21.28 34.23
C PHE A 149 38.68 20.53 34.12
N SER A 150 38.36 19.64 35.07
CA SER A 150 37.15 18.79 35.04
C SER A 150 35.85 19.56 34.86
N LYS A 151 35.75 20.79 35.37
CA LYS A 151 34.56 21.65 35.19
C LYS A 151 34.23 21.94 33.73
N TYR A 152 35.23 21.95 32.85
CA TYR A 152 35.07 22.13 31.40
C TYR A 152 34.92 20.82 30.64
N LYS A 153 34.84 19.68 31.34
CA LYS A 153 34.65 18.35 30.75
C LYS A 153 35.61 18.07 29.58
N PRO A 154 36.94 18.21 29.76
CA PRO A 154 37.90 17.84 28.74
C PRO A 154 37.81 16.33 28.47
N SER A 155 37.97 15.94 27.21
CA SER A 155 38.05 14.54 26.82
C SER A 155 39.43 13.93 27.10
N GLU A 156 40.48 14.74 26.99
CA GLU A 156 41.87 14.32 27.20
C GLU A 156 42.74 15.55 27.49
N VAL A 157 43.76 15.42 28.33
CA VAL A 157 44.79 16.45 28.52
C VAL A 157 46.16 15.82 28.31
N ARG A 158 47.01 16.47 27.50
CA ARG A 158 48.40 16.06 27.26
C ARG A 158 49.35 17.16 27.65
N THR A 159 50.30 16.83 28.49
CA THR A 159 51.39 17.74 28.90
C THR A 159 52.56 17.60 27.94
N LEU A 160 53.09 18.75 27.49
CA LEU A 160 54.25 18.88 26.63
C LEU A 160 55.38 19.53 27.43
N CYS A 161 56.54 18.89 27.48
CA CYS A 161 57.74 19.42 28.13
C CYS A 161 58.90 19.42 27.14
N ASN A 162 59.73 20.45 27.23
CA ASN A 162 60.96 20.56 26.44
C ASN A 162 62.16 20.43 27.37
N GLU A 163 63.16 19.64 26.96
CA GLU A 163 64.35 19.33 27.78
C GLU A 163 65.20 20.57 28.12
N GLY A 164 64.95 21.72 27.47
CA GLY A 164 65.66 22.99 27.70
C GLY A 164 64.80 24.17 28.20
N ASN A 165 63.51 23.99 28.53
CA ASN A 165 62.65 25.08 29.03
C ASN A 165 61.96 24.68 30.35
N PRO A 166 62.14 25.43 31.46
CA PRO A 166 61.56 25.06 32.76
C PRO A 166 60.03 25.18 32.82
N ALA A 167 59.38 25.82 31.86
CA ALA A 167 57.93 25.94 31.78
C ALA A 167 57.33 24.93 30.80
N ALA A 168 56.50 24.02 31.31
CA ALA A 168 55.73 23.07 30.53
C ALA A 168 54.47 23.70 29.91
N CYS A 169 53.90 23.03 28.93
CA CYS A 169 52.63 23.38 28.31
C CYS A 169 51.65 22.19 28.42
N ALA A 170 50.35 22.44 28.35
CA ALA A 170 49.35 21.38 28.25
C ALA A 170 48.38 21.67 27.11
N VAL A 171 48.00 20.62 26.40
CA VAL A 171 46.99 20.64 25.34
C VAL A 171 45.77 19.91 25.87
N VAL A 172 44.63 20.59 25.85
CA VAL A 172 43.35 20.13 26.41
C VAL A 172 42.40 19.84 25.25
N TYR A 173 42.02 18.59 25.05
CA TYR A 173 41.05 18.21 24.03
C TYR A 173 39.62 18.25 24.60
N PHE A 174 38.69 18.72 23.78
CA PHE A 174 37.26 18.66 24.04
C PHE A 174 36.55 17.76 23.01
N SER A 175 35.30 17.40 23.29
CA SER A 175 34.50 16.52 22.44
C SER A 175 34.33 17.09 21.02
N LYS A 176 34.21 16.21 20.02
CA LYS A 176 34.02 16.57 18.59
C LYS A 176 32.59 17.06 18.27
N ASP A 177 31.85 17.57 19.25
CA ASP A 177 30.47 18.02 19.10
C ASP A 177 30.32 19.49 19.52
N TRP A 178 29.11 20.03 19.41
CA TRP A 178 28.83 21.41 19.80
C TRP A 178 28.93 21.62 21.32
N ASN A 179 28.78 20.56 22.13
CA ASN A 179 29.06 20.64 23.55
C ASN A 179 30.55 20.88 23.81
N GLY A 180 31.43 20.23 23.04
CA GLY A 180 32.86 20.45 23.09
C GLY A 180 33.25 21.87 22.68
N PHE A 181 32.56 22.45 21.71
CA PHE A 181 32.74 23.86 21.34
C PHE A 181 32.39 24.79 22.50
N GLY A 182 31.24 24.57 23.13
CA GLY A 182 30.80 25.32 24.30
C GLY A 182 31.80 25.20 25.46
N ASN A 183 32.23 23.98 25.77
CA ASN A 183 33.22 23.69 26.79
C ASN A 183 34.57 24.39 26.54
N ALA A 184 35.07 24.36 25.30
CA ALA A 184 36.32 25.01 24.90
C ALA A 184 36.21 26.54 24.98
N THR A 185 35.05 27.08 24.62
CA THR A 185 34.75 28.52 24.72
C THR A 185 34.67 28.98 26.18
N ASP A 186 34.02 28.20 27.04
CA ASP A 186 33.91 28.51 28.47
C ASP A 186 35.27 28.42 29.17
N PHE A 187 36.10 27.46 28.76
CA PHE A 187 37.49 27.35 29.17
C PHE A 187 38.25 28.64 28.83
N GLU A 188 38.22 29.08 27.58
CA GLU A 188 38.90 30.30 27.11
C GLU A 188 38.40 31.57 27.82
N LYS A 189 37.07 31.73 27.95
CA LYS A 189 36.46 32.89 28.62
C LYS A 189 36.84 32.99 30.09
N THR A 190 37.01 31.87 30.78
CA THR A 190 37.41 31.90 32.18
C THR A 190 38.83 32.44 32.33
N PHE A 191 39.76 31.98 31.49
CA PHE A 191 41.12 32.53 31.46
C PHE A 191 41.14 34.01 31.06
N GLU A 192 40.25 34.44 30.16
CA GLU A 192 40.09 35.85 29.81
C GLU A 192 39.59 36.69 31.00
N THR A 193 38.63 36.17 31.77
CA THR A 193 38.09 36.85 32.96
C THR A 193 39.13 36.98 34.08
N ASP A 194 40.02 35.99 34.20
CA ASP A 194 41.08 35.95 35.20
C ASP A 194 42.35 36.75 34.78
N CYS A 195 42.29 37.51 33.68
CA CYS A 195 43.43 38.24 33.07
C CYS A 195 44.62 37.32 32.74
N GLN A 196 44.30 36.10 32.29
CA GLN A 196 45.23 35.02 31.94
C GLN A 196 45.01 34.53 30.51
N SER A 197 44.53 35.42 29.63
CA SER A 197 44.30 35.12 28.22
C SER A 197 45.60 34.99 27.42
N LYS A 198 45.48 34.57 26.16
CA LYS A 198 46.58 34.65 25.18
C LYS A 198 47.15 36.06 25.03
N LYS A 199 46.30 37.08 25.09
CA LYS A 199 46.73 38.49 24.98
C LYS A 199 47.60 38.87 26.19
N ASP A 200 47.19 38.45 27.38
CA ASP A 200 47.94 38.69 28.62
C ASP A 200 49.28 37.96 28.63
N TRP A 201 49.29 36.71 28.13
CA TRP A 201 50.52 35.94 27.94
C TRP A 201 51.50 36.64 27.01
N ASN A 202 51.02 37.11 25.86
CA ASN A 202 51.86 37.81 24.89
C ASN A 202 52.40 39.14 25.44
N ALA A 203 51.63 39.84 26.28
CA ALA A 203 52.06 41.09 26.92
C ALA A 203 53.10 40.89 28.04
N ARG A 204 53.06 39.75 28.75
CA ARG A 204 53.91 39.47 29.94
C ARG A 204 55.02 38.45 29.68
N LYS A 205 55.31 38.14 28.42
CA LYS A 205 56.19 37.04 28.01
C LYS A 205 57.59 37.09 28.64
N GLU A 206 58.11 38.28 28.93
CA GLU A 206 59.44 38.48 29.55
C GLU A 206 59.43 38.26 31.07
N GLN A 207 58.29 38.47 31.74
CA GLN A 207 58.10 38.28 33.18
C GLN A 207 56.73 37.63 33.46
N PRO A 208 56.56 36.35 33.08
CA PRO A 208 55.24 35.71 33.07
C PRO A 208 54.66 35.42 34.46
N GLY A 209 55.47 35.52 35.51
CA GLY A 209 55.09 35.18 36.88
C GLY A 209 54.80 33.68 37.05
N SER A 210 54.07 33.33 38.10
CA SER A 210 53.70 31.94 38.42
C SER A 210 52.31 31.52 37.93
N SER A 211 51.57 32.42 37.26
CA SER A 211 50.22 32.14 36.77
C SER A 211 50.26 31.33 35.48
N ILE A 212 49.31 30.40 35.31
CA ILE A 212 49.09 29.73 34.03
C ILE A 212 48.24 30.61 33.11
N TYR A 213 48.38 30.43 31.81
CA TYR A 213 47.60 31.15 30.80
C TYR A 213 46.95 30.16 29.86
N GLY A 214 45.73 30.46 29.39
CA GLY A 214 44.96 29.52 28.59
C GLY A 214 44.07 30.18 27.54
N TRP A 215 43.90 29.50 26.41
CA TRP A 215 43.03 29.92 25.31
C TRP A 215 42.63 28.74 24.44
N CYS A 216 41.68 28.94 23.53
CA CYS A 216 41.32 27.92 22.55
C CYS A 216 42.20 28.06 21.30
N ALA A 217 42.74 26.94 20.82
CA ALA A 217 43.71 26.91 19.73
C ALA A 217 43.11 27.43 18.41
N ARG A 218 43.84 28.33 17.76
CA ARG A 218 43.47 28.92 16.45
C ARG A 218 44.56 28.71 15.41
N ALA A 219 44.33 29.23 14.20
CA ALA A 219 45.28 29.13 13.09
C ALA A 219 46.70 29.63 13.42
N ASP A 220 46.85 30.67 14.23
CA ASP A 220 48.16 31.19 14.61
C ASP A 220 48.93 30.23 15.54
N ASP A 221 48.23 29.52 16.44
CA ASP A 221 48.83 28.45 17.26
C ASP A 221 49.23 27.24 16.41
N TYR A 222 48.38 26.84 15.47
CA TYR A 222 48.65 25.72 14.58
C TYR A 222 49.87 25.95 13.68
N HIS A 223 50.03 27.19 13.18
CA HIS A 223 51.18 27.59 12.37
C HIS A 223 52.38 28.06 13.21
N SER A 224 52.28 28.07 14.53
CA SER A 224 53.36 28.54 15.38
C SER A 224 54.59 27.65 15.22
N GLN A 225 55.77 28.27 15.32
CA GLN A 225 57.03 27.54 15.48
C GLN A 225 57.16 27.05 16.93
N GLY A 226 57.75 25.87 17.12
CA GLY A 226 57.93 25.23 18.43
C GLY A 226 57.01 24.04 18.68
N GLN A 227 57.15 23.45 19.87
CA GLN A 227 56.55 22.16 20.23
C GLN A 227 55.02 22.16 20.16
N ILE A 228 54.37 23.27 20.52
CA ILE A 228 52.90 23.38 20.50
C ILE A 228 52.39 23.29 19.05
N GLY A 229 52.87 24.14 18.15
CA GLY A 229 52.44 24.12 16.75
C GLY A 229 52.77 22.80 16.04
N GLU A 230 53.95 22.21 16.30
CA GLU A 230 54.30 20.88 15.75
C GLU A 230 53.36 19.79 16.25
N PHE A 231 53.04 19.81 17.55
CA PHE A 231 52.10 18.87 18.14
C PHE A 231 50.70 19.02 17.54
N LEU A 232 50.18 20.25 17.43
CA LEU A 232 48.86 20.52 16.87
C LEU A 232 48.74 20.09 15.41
N ARG A 233 49.79 20.27 14.59
CA ARG A 233 49.82 19.77 13.19
C ARG A 233 49.83 18.26 13.09
N LYS A 234 50.38 17.56 14.09
CA LYS A 234 50.43 16.11 14.13
C LYS A 234 49.10 15.49 14.59
N THR A 235 48.36 16.18 15.46
CA THR A 235 47.20 15.60 16.15
C THR A 235 45.85 16.22 15.79
N GLY A 236 45.82 17.40 15.17
CA GLY A 236 44.61 18.10 14.81
C GLY A 236 44.63 18.67 13.40
N GLU A 237 43.50 19.21 12.98
CA GLU A 237 43.28 19.83 11.66
C GLU A 237 42.72 21.24 11.84
N LEU A 238 43.09 22.18 10.98
CA LEU A 238 42.40 23.48 10.97
C LEU A 238 41.08 23.38 10.24
N ARG A 239 40.00 23.80 10.90
CA ARG A 239 38.64 23.79 10.34
C ARG A 239 37.88 25.04 10.73
N THR A 240 37.01 25.50 9.85
CA THR A 240 36.03 26.54 10.18
C THR A 240 34.79 25.90 10.81
N VAL A 241 34.03 26.71 11.55
CA VAL A 241 32.69 26.31 12.03
C VAL A 241 31.80 25.90 10.85
N SER A 242 31.90 26.61 9.72
CA SER A 242 31.14 26.35 8.50
C SER A 242 31.43 24.96 7.93
N ASP A 243 32.71 24.57 7.82
CA ASP A 243 33.13 23.26 7.30
C ASP A 243 32.56 22.11 8.15
N ILE A 244 32.64 22.25 9.48
CA ILE A 244 32.15 21.24 10.42
C ILE A 244 30.62 21.09 10.29
N VAL A 245 29.89 22.21 10.20
CA VAL A 245 28.43 22.21 9.99
C VAL A 245 28.08 21.55 8.66
N GLN A 246 28.77 21.93 7.59
CA GLN A 246 28.47 21.44 6.24
C GLN A 246 28.76 19.95 6.11
N GLU A 247 29.88 19.46 6.63
CA GLU A 247 30.20 18.03 6.64
C GLU A 247 29.17 17.22 7.44
N ALA A 248 28.81 17.69 8.64
CA ALA A 248 27.77 17.05 9.45
C ALA A 248 26.42 17.05 8.73
N ALA A 249 26.10 18.11 7.98
CA ALA A 249 24.88 18.19 7.19
C ALA A 249 24.88 17.22 6.00
N ARG A 250 25.99 17.12 5.26
CA ARG A 250 26.16 16.16 4.16
C ARG A 250 25.97 14.73 4.65
N LYS A 251 26.70 14.32 5.70
CA LYS A 251 26.59 12.97 6.28
C LYS A 251 25.16 12.63 6.70
N ARG A 252 24.44 13.58 7.31
CA ARG A 252 23.04 13.38 7.70
C ARG A 252 22.14 13.23 6.47
N ASN A 253 22.32 14.07 5.47
CA ASN A 253 21.53 14.03 4.25
C ASN A 253 21.76 12.73 3.48
N ASP A 254 22.98 12.19 3.47
CA ASP A 254 23.29 10.90 2.84
C ASP A 254 22.52 9.76 3.51
N VAL A 255 22.46 9.74 4.84
CA VAL A 255 21.67 8.75 5.60
C VAL A 255 20.17 8.93 5.32
N VAL A 256 19.67 10.17 5.30
CA VAL A 256 18.27 10.45 4.99
C VAL A 256 17.91 10.00 3.57
N ALA A 257 18.78 10.24 2.59
CA ALA A 257 18.58 9.80 1.21
C ALA A 257 18.58 8.26 1.10
N SER A 258 19.49 7.57 1.80
CA SER A 258 19.50 6.11 1.85
C SER A 258 18.20 5.55 2.44
N LEU A 259 17.72 6.12 3.55
CA LEU A 259 16.47 5.68 4.18
C LEU A 259 15.24 5.99 3.31
N ALA A 260 15.23 7.14 2.62
CA ALA A 260 14.16 7.47 1.69
C ALA A 260 14.07 6.44 0.54
N ASN A 261 15.22 6.05 -0.03
CA ASN A 261 15.27 5.02 -1.06
C ASN A 261 14.76 3.66 -0.54
N GLU A 262 15.11 3.28 0.69
CA GLU A 262 14.63 2.03 1.30
C GLU A 262 13.10 2.03 1.52
N ILE A 263 12.54 3.18 1.93
CA ILE A 263 11.09 3.38 2.04
C ILE A 263 10.43 3.24 0.67
N ASP A 264 10.99 3.88 -0.37
CA ASP A 264 10.45 3.83 -1.73
C ASP A 264 10.45 2.40 -2.28
N MET A 265 11.56 1.67 -2.16
CA MET A 265 11.64 0.25 -2.53
C MET A 265 10.62 -0.63 -1.78
N THR A 266 10.42 -0.35 -0.49
CA THR A 266 9.45 -1.09 0.32
C THR A 266 8.02 -0.79 -0.15
N ASN A 267 7.71 0.45 -0.50
CA ASN A 267 6.40 0.82 -1.03
C ASN A 267 6.13 0.16 -2.40
N GLU A 268 7.13 0.13 -3.29
CA GLU A 268 7.02 -0.58 -4.58
C GLU A 268 6.71 -2.07 -4.39
N ASN A 269 7.41 -2.73 -3.46
CA ASN A 269 7.14 -4.13 -3.12
C ASN A 269 5.72 -4.35 -2.56
N LEU A 270 5.23 -3.43 -1.72
CA LEU A 270 3.87 -3.49 -1.19
C LEU A 270 2.81 -3.33 -2.30
N ASP A 271 3.06 -2.42 -3.25
CA ASP A 271 2.16 -2.21 -4.38
C ASP A 271 2.12 -3.44 -5.31
N GLU A 272 3.27 -4.08 -5.57
CA GLU A 272 3.33 -5.33 -6.34
C GLU A 272 2.56 -6.46 -5.65
N LEU A 273 2.73 -6.60 -4.33
CA LEU A 273 2.03 -7.63 -3.56
C LEU A 273 0.52 -7.38 -3.56
N ARG A 274 0.10 -6.12 -3.44
CA ARG A 274 -1.31 -5.72 -3.51
C ARG A 274 -1.91 -6.01 -4.89
N TYR A 275 -1.16 -5.74 -5.96
CA TYR A 275 -1.58 -6.09 -7.32
C TYR A 275 -1.81 -7.59 -7.47
N LYS A 276 -0.83 -8.42 -7.08
CA LYS A 276 -0.91 -9.89 -7.12
C LYS A 276 -2.06 -10.42 -6.26
N TYR A 277 -2.31 -9.83 -5.11
CA TYR A 277 -3.44 -10.19 -4.25
C TYR A 277 -4.78 -9.91 -4.95
N ASN A 278 -4.95 -8.71 -5.51
CA ASN A 278 -6.18 -8.33 -6.19
C ASN A 278 -6.45 -9.22 -7.42
N GLU A 279 -5.42 -9.51 -8.21
CA GLU A 279 -5.51 -10.40 -9.36
C GLU A 279 -6.01 -11.80 -8.95
N ARG A 280 -5.43 -12.37 -7.89
CA ARG A 280 -5.85 -13.68 -7.36
C ARG A 280 -7.28 -13.64 -6.82
N THR A 281 -7.66 -12.59 -6.11
CA THR A 281 -9.03 -12.43 -5.60
C THR A 281 -10.06 -12.35 -6.73
N LEU A 282 -9.77 -11.60 -7.80
CA LEU A 282 -10.64 -11.51 -8.98
C LEU A 282 -10.72 -12.83 -9.76
N SER A 283 -9.61 -13.55 -9.86
CA SER A 283 -9.59 -14.89 -10.47
C SER A 283 -10.45 -15.87 -9.65
N LEU A 284 -10.31 -15.84 -8.33
CA LEU A 284 -11.10 -16.69 -7.42
C LEU A 284 -12.60 -16.39 -7.50
N SER A 285 -13.01 -15.11 -7.50
CA SER A 285 -14.42 -14.74 -7.66
C SER A 285 -15.02 -15.30 -8.94
N ARG A 286 -14.30 -15.16 -10.08
CA ARG A 286 -14.73 -15.70 -11.37
C ARG A 286 -14.91 -17.22 -11.34
N MET A 287 -13.97 -17.94 -10.73
CA MET A 287 -14.08 -19.41 -10.60
C MET A 287 -15.26 -19.81 -9.71
N LEU A 288 -15.54 -19.08 -8.64
CA LEU A 288 -16.68 -19.36 -7.77
C LEU A 288 -18.01 -19.13 -8.49
N GLU A 289 -18.12 -18.03 -9.25
CA GLU A 289 -19.30 -17.74 -10.08
C GLU A 289 -19.53 -18.81 -11.15
N GLU A 290 -18.46 -19.26 -11.82
CA GLU A 290 -18.55 -20.34 -12.81
C GLU A 290 -18.96 -21.67 -12.17
N LYS A 291 -18.39 -22.00 -11.01
CA LYS A 291 -18.76 -23.20 -10.25
C LYS A 291 -20.23 -23.18 -9.81
N ASP A 292 -20.74 -22.02 -9.38
CA ASP A 292 -22.14 -21.88 -9.01
C ASP A 292 -23.08 -21.96 -10.22
N ARG A 293 -22.69 -21.37 -11.35
CA ARG A 293 -23.42 -21.49 -12.62
C ARG A 293 -23.52 -22.95 -13.05
N LEU A 294 -22.40 -23.67 -13.11
CA LEU A 294 -22.36 -25.08 -13.50
C LEU A 294 -23.19 -25.96 -12.56
N HIS A 295 -23.14 -25.67 -11.25
CA HIS A 295 -23.95 -26.38 -10.27
C HIS A 295 -25.46 -26.18 -10.52
N ASN A 296 -25.87 -24.93 -10.78
CA ASN A 296 -27.27 -24.61 -11.07
C ASN A 296 -27.76 -25.28 -12.35
N ASP A 297 -26.94 -25.29 -13.41
CA ASP A 297 -27.26 -25.97 -14.67
C ASP A 297 -27.41 -27.48 -14.47
N PHE A 298 -26.48 -28.11 -13.72
CA PHE A 298 -26.56 -29.53 -13.36
C PHE A 298 -27.85 -29.86 -12.59
N VAL A 299 -28.20 -29.05 -11.58
CA VAL A 299 -29.42 -29.24 -10.79
C VAL A 299 -30.66 -29.11 -11.66
N LYS A 300 -30.70 -28.11 -12.55
CA LYS A 300 -31.82 -27.88 -13.48
C LYS A 300 -32.00 -29.08 -14.43
N GLU A 301 -30.91 -29.58 -14.99
CA GLU A 301 -30.97 -30.70 -15.93
C GLU A 301 -31.36 -32.01 -15.24
N THR A 302 -30.86 -32.24 -14.03
CA THR A 302 -31.28 -33.38 -13.19
C THR A 302 -32.79 -33.34 -12.92
N ARG A 303 -33.35 -32.18 -12.60
CA ARG A 303 -34.80 -32.02 -12.39
C ARG A 303 -35.60 -32.30 -13.66
N LYS A 304 -35.14 -31.80 -14.82
CA LYS A 304 -35.80 -32.10 -16.11
C LYS A 304 -35.79 -33.60 -16.41
N MET A 305 -34.65 -34.26 -16.21
CA MET A 305 -34.51 -35.70 -16.43
C MET A 305 -35.47 -36.49 -15.53
N GLN A 306 -35.56 -36.15 -14.24
CA GLN A 306 -36.52 -36.76 -13.32
C GLN A 306 -37.97 -36.52 -13.75
N GLN A 307 -38.31 -35.32 -14.21
CA GLN A 307 -39.66 -35.00 -14.69
C GLN A 307 -40.00 -35.80 -15.96
N MET A 308 -39.07 -35.90 -16.92
CA MET A 308 -39.25 -36.70 -18.13
C MET A 308 -39.45 -38.18 -17.79
N ALA A 309 -38.66 -38.73 -16.86
CA ALA A 309 -38.84 -40.10 -16.39
C ALA A 309 -40.23 -40.31 -15.78
N ARG A 310 -40.68 -39.44 -14.88
CA ARG A 310 -42.03 -39.49 -14.27
C ARG A 310 -43.13 -39.43 -15.32
N ASN A 311 -43.05 -38.51 -16.27
CA ASN A 311 -44.03 -38.37 -17.34
C ASN A 311 -44.07 -39.62 -18.23
N ASN A 312 -42.91 -40.23 -18.52
CA ASN A 312 -42.86 -41.46 -19.30
C ASN A 312 -43.50 -42.63 -18.56
N PHE A 313 -43.21 -42.80 -17.27
CA PHE A 313 -43.87 -43.81 -16.44
C PHE A 313 -45.38 -43.63 -16.41
N GLN A 314 -45.86 -42.39 -16.25
CA GLN A 314 -47.28 -42.08 -16.25
C GLN A 314 -47.95 -42.48 -17.57
N ARG A 315 -47.34 -42.13 -18.72
CA ARG A 315 -47.83 -42.55 -20.04
C ARG A 315 -47.90 -44.07 -20.18
N ILE A 316 -46.87 -44.80 -19.73
CA ILE A 316 -46.86 -46.27 -19.80
C ILE A 316 -48.01 -46.85 -18.98
N LEU A 317 -48.29 -46.30 -17.79
CA LEU A 317 -49.41 -46.76 -16.95
C LEU A 317 -50.76 -46.50 -17.62
N GLU A 318 -50.95 -45.33 -18.22
CA GLU A 318 -52.18 -45.00 -18.97
C GLU A 318 -52.39 -45.92 -20.18
N GLU A 319 -51.32 -46.22 -20.93
CA GLU A 319 -51.34 -47.17 -22.03
C GLU A 319 -51.66 -48.59 -21.56
N GLN A 320 -51.07 -49.03 -20.44
CA GLN A 320 -51.35 -50.33 -19.80
C GLN A 320 -52.83 -50.45 -19.39
N GLU A 321 -53.39 -49.42 -18.77
CA GLU A 321 -54.80 -49.41 -18.36
C GLU A 321 -55.74 -49.51 -19.57
N LYS A 322 -55.46 -48.75 -20.64
CA LYS A 322 -56.22 -48.80 -21.89
C LYS A 322 -56.18 -50.19 -22.52
N LEU A 323 -54.99 -50.78 -22.65
CA LEU A 323 -54.83 -52.12 -23.21
C LEU A 323 -55.54 -53.19 -22.37
N ASN A 324 -55.51 -53.06 -21.05
CA ASN A 324 -56.21 -53.97 -20.15
C ASN A 324 -57.73 -53.88 -20.33
N TYR A 325 -58.28 -52.67 -20.47
CA TYR A 325 -59.70 -52.47 -20.78
C TYR A 325 -60.09 -53.12 -22.13
N GLU A 326 -59.28 -52.93 -23.17
CA GLU A 326 -59.50 -53.56 -24.48
C GLU A 326 -59.44 -55.09 -24.41
N LEU A 327 -58.48 -55.63 -23.66
CA LEU A 327 -58.32 -57.07 -23.43
C LEU A 327 -59.56 -57.65 -22.73
N GLU A 328 -60.02 -57.02 -21.66
CA GLU A 328 -61.19 -57.48 -20.90
C GLU A 328 -62.48 -57.40 -21.74
N SER A 329 -62.61 -56.37 -22.58
CA SER A 329 -63.71 -56.27 -23.56
C SER A 329 -63.69 -57.43 -24.56
N LYS A 330 -62.52 -57.74 -25.15
CA LYS A 330 -62.37 -58.88 -26.08
C LYS A 330 -62.63 -60.22 -25.38
N LYS A 331 -62.17 -60.39 -24.14
CA LYS A 331 -62.41 -61.59 -23.32
C LYS A 331 -63.91 -61.81 -23.08
N LYS A 332 -64.66 -60.77 -22.72
CA LYS A 332 -66.12 -60.83 -22.57
C LYS A 332 -66.83 -61.22 -23.86
N LYS A 333 -66.38 -60.69 -25.02
CA LYS A 333 -66.93 -61.09 -26.33
C LYS A 333 -66.67 -62.56 -26.62
N LEU A 334 -65.44 -63.06 -26.40
CA LEU A 334 -65.11 -64.47 -26.57
C LEU A 334 -65.94 -65.38 -25.68
N ASP A 335 -66.13 -65.01 -24.41
CA ASP A 335 -66.99 -65.75 -23.48
C ASP A 335 -68.44 -65.83 -23.98
N SER A 336 -68.97 -64.72 -24.51
CA SER A 336 -70.31 -64.71 -25.12
C SER A 336 -70.43 -65.62 -26.35
N TRP A 337 -69.41 -65.62 -27.22
CA TRP A 337 -69.37 -66.49 -28.39
C TRP A 337 -69.22 -67.96 -28.01
N SER A 338 -68.40 -68.27 -27.00
CA SER A 338 -68.26 -69.64 -26.49
C SER A 338 -69.58 -70.16 -25.94
N LYS A 339 -70.29 -69.36 -25.14
CA LYS A 339 -71.63 -69.70 -24.64
C LYS A 339 -72.63 -69.96 -25.78
N GLU A 340 -72.60 -69.14 -26.82
CA GLU A 340 -73.48 -69.31 -27.99
C GLU A 340 -73.10 -70.55 -28.80
N LEU A 341 -71.82 -70.82 -29.00
CA LEU A 341 -71.33 -72.02 -29.68
C LEU A 341 -71.75 -73.28 -28.92
N ASN A 342 -71.56 -73.32 -27.60
CA ASN A 342 -71.97 -74.44 -26.76
C ASN A 342 -73.49 -74.70 -26.85
N LYS A 343 -74.32 -73.65 -26.92
CA LYS A 343 -75.77 -73.80 -27.14
C LYS A 343 -76.07 -74.45 -28.49
N ARG A 344 -75.42 -74.00 -29.56
CA ARG A 344 -75.60 -74.56 -30.91
C ARG A 344 -75.13 -76.00 -30.98
N GLU A 345 -73.98 -76.32 -30.40
CA GLU A 345 -73.48 -77.69 -30.34
C GLU A 345 -74.44 -78.60 -29.57
N ALA A 346 -74.97 -78.17 -28.43
CA ALA A 346 -75.97 -78.92 -27.69
C ALA A 346 -77.30 -79.11 -28.45
N LEU A 347 -77.69 -78.15 -29.30
CA LEU A 347 -78.85 -78.28 -30.17
C LEU A 347 -78.59 -79.29 -31.29
N THR A 348 -77.47 -79.15 -32.00
CA THR A 348 -77.05 -80.08 -33.06
C THR A 348 -76.92 -81.50 -32.53
N GLU A 349 -76.35 -81.68 -31.33
CA GLU A 349 -76.23 -83.00 -30.70
C GLU A 349 -77.60 -83.60 -30.38
N ARG A 350 -78.56 -82.80 -29.88
CA ARG A 350 -79.95 -83.24 -29.69
C ARG A 350 -80.63 -83.64 -30.99
N GLU A 351 -80.45 -82.85 -32.05
CA GLU A 351 -80.99 -83.16 -33.38
C GLU A 351 -80.39 -84.44 -33.95
N ARG A 352 -79.08 -84.63 -33.79
CA ARG A 352 -78.38 -85.87 -34.19
C ARG A 352 -78.93 -87.07 -33.43
N GLN A 353 -79.08 -86.97 -32.11
CA GLN A 353 -79.67 -88.04 -31.29
C GLN A 353 -81.10 -88.38 -31.74
N LYS A 354 -81.92 -87.36 -32.04
CA LYS A 354 -83.28 -87.56 -32.56
C LYS A 354 -83.27 -88.28 -33.92
N LEU A 355 -82.42 -87.84 -34.84
CA LEU A 355 -82.27 -88.49 -36.15
C LEU A 355 -81.80 -89.94 -36.03
N ASP A 356 -80.88 -90.24 -35.10
CA ASP A 356 -80.43 -91.60 -34.82
C ASP A 356 -81.55 -92.46 -34.22
N GLU A 357 -82.37 -91.92 -33.33
CA GLU A 357 -83.57 -92.60 -32.81
C GLU A 357 -84.58 -92.89 -33.92
N ASP A 358 -84.87 -91.91 -34.78
CA ASP A 358 -85.80 -92.06 -35.89
C ASP A 358 -85.26 -93.05 -36.93
N LYS A 359 -83.96 -93.05 -37.20
CA LYS A 359 -83.29 -94.07 -38.03
C LYS A 359 -83.41 -95.46 -37.40
N LYS A 360 -83.19 -95.61 -36.09
CA LYS A 360 -83.40 -96.88 -35.38
C LYS A 360 -84.86 -97.35 -35.48
N LYS A 361 -85.85 -96.45 -35.32
CA LYS A 361 -87.28 -96.76 -35.50
C LYS A 361 -87.60 -97.18 -36.93
N SER A 362 -87.03 -96.49 -37.93
CA SER A 362 -87.20 -96.80 -39.36
C SER A 362 -86.60 -98.16 -39.69
N ILE A 363 -85.37 -98.45 -39.24
CA ILE A 363 -84.75 -99.78 -39.37
C ILE A 363 -85.62 -100.85 -38.69
N ARG A 364 -86.18 -100.56 -37.51
CA ARG A 364 -87.09 -101.46 -36.80
C ARG A 364 -88.38 -101.70 -37.61
N CYS A 365 -89.00 -100.67 -38.17
CA CYS A 365 -90.16 -100.80 -39.08
C CYS A 365 -89.83 -101.61 -40.32
N ILE A 366 -88.70 -101.32 -40.98
CA ILE A 366 -88.23 -102.07 -42.16
C ILE A 366 -88.00 -103.53 -41.76
N SER A 367 -87.38 -103.82 -40.63
CA SER A 367 -87.14 -105.20 -40.15
C SER A 367 -88.43 -105.96 -39.80
N VAL A 368 -89.51 -105.26 -39.43
CA VAL A 368 -90.82 -105.84 -39.14
C VAL A 368 -91.66 -106.00 -40.43
N CYS A 369 -91.49 -105.12 -41.43
CA CYS A 369 -92.21 -105.16 -42.70
C CYS A 369 -91.51 -105.99 -43.80
N TYR A 370 -90.18 -106.16 -43.77
CA TYR A 370 -89.44 -106.98 -44.74
C TYR A 370 -89.90 -108.45 -44.79
N PRO A 371 -90.25 -109.10 -43.66
CA PRO A 371 -90.85 -110.44 -43.68
C PRO A 371 -92.22 -110.48 -44.38
N CYS A 372 -92.97 -109.37 -44.42
CA CYS A 372 -94.26 -109.31 -45.11
C CYS A 372 -94.13 -109.07 -46.62
N ILE A 373 -93.07 -108.39 -47.08
CA ILE A 373 -92.87 -108.08 -48.50
C ILE A 373 -92.17 -109.25 -49.22
N LEU A 374 -91.21 -109.93 -48.58
CA LEU A 374 -90.59 -111.14 -49.14
C LEU A 374 -91.57 -112.32 -49.26
N ALA A 375 -92.70 -112.30 -48.53
CA ALA A 375 -93.76 -113.29 -48.65
C ALA A 375 -94.67 -113.11 -49.89
N VAL A 376 -94.62 -111.96 -50.58
CA VAL A 376 -95.52 -111.65 -51.72
C VAL A 376 -94.85 -111.82 -53.09
N SER A 377 -93.52 -111.78 -53.18
CA SER A 377 -92.81 -111.89 -54.47
C SER A 377 -92.39 -113.31 -54.89
N TYR A 378 -92.78 -114.34 -54.14
CA TYR A 378 -92.78 -115.74 -54.60
C TYR A 378 -94.23 -116.21 -54.77
N LYS A 379 -94.85 -115.85 -55.89
CA LYS A 379 -96.03 -116.53 -56.44
C LYS A 379 -96.15 -116.29 -57.94
#